data_AF-A0A7R9UW41-F1
#
_entry.id   AF-A0A7R9UW41-F1
#
_cell.length_a   1.000
_cell.length_b   1.000
_cell.length_c   1.000
_cell.angle_alpha   90.00
_cell.angle_beta   90.00
_cell.angle_gamma   90.00
#
_symmetry.space_group_name_H-M   'P 1'
#
loop_
_entity.id
_entity.type
_entity.pdbx_description
1 polymer ?
#
loop_
_entity_poly.entity_id
_entity_poly.type
_entity_poly.pdbx_seq_one_letter_code
_entity_poly.pdbx_strand_id
1 'polypeptide(L)'
;TAALAACGVAGDDALECADELARAARVFERPLGLASVWGGLVREWLNRLLPHDAHARCDGRLHVSLLEVLPWRRRLVCDFASRAALVDAVMASLHVPFFMDGRPFAVHRRR
;
A
#
# COMPACT_ATOMS: atom_id res chain seq x y z
N THR A 1 2.74 -5.90 -3.46
CA THR A 1 3.27 -7.15 -4.03
C THR A 1 3.49 -8.22 -2.97
N ALA A 2 4.29 -8.01 -1.91
CA ALA A 2 4.48 -9.03 -0.86
C ALA A 2 3.19 -9.39 -0.08
N ALA A 3 2.37 -8.40 0.29
CA ALA A 3 1.08 -8.64 0.97
C ALA A 3 0.08 -9.41 0.09
N LEU A 4 0.03 -9.09 -1.21
CA LEU A 4 -0.80 -9.79 -2.19
C LEU A 4 -0.35 -11.25 -2.36
N ALA A 5 0.96 -11.47 -2.49
CA ALA A 5 1.55 -12.81 -2.56
C ALA A 5 1.27 -13.62 -1.29
N ALA A 6 1.42 -13.01 -0.10
CA ALA A 6 1.10 -13.66 1.17
C ALA A 6 -0.38 -14.07 1.29
N CYS A 7 -1.26 -13.34 0.59
CA CYS A 7 -2.70 -13.63 0.53
C CYS A 7 -3.09 -14.60 -0.61
N GLY A 8 -2.14 -14.99 -1.47
CA GLY A 8 -2.39 -15.87 -2.62
C GLY A 8 -3.10 -15.18 -3.80
N VAL A 9 -3.01 -13.86 -3.92
CA VAL A 9 -3.56 -13.11 -5.06
C VAL A 9 -2.69 -13.39 -6.30
N ALA A 10 -3.34 -13.76 -7.41
CA ALA A 10 -2.64 -14.02 -8.66
C ALA A 10 -2.00 -12.75 -9.23
N GLY A 11 -0.85 -12.91 -9.89
CA GLY A 11 -0.16 -11.78 -10.52
C GLY A 11 -1.00 -11.11 -11.60
N ASP A 12 -1.76 -11.91 -12.36
CA ASP A 12 -2.59 -11.44 -13.47
C ASP A 12 -3.77 -10.58 -12.94
N ASP A 13 -4.52 -11.05 -11.93
CA ASP A 13 -5.57 -10.25 -11.28
C ASP A 13 -5.03 -8.90 -10.77
N ALA A 14 -3.82 -8.93 -10.21
CA ALA A 14 -3.17 -7.74 -9.69
C ALA A 14 -2.77 -6.76 -10.80
N LEU A 15 -2.33 -7.27 -11.95
CA LEU A 15 -2.00 -6.47 -13.13
C LEU A 15 -3.25 -5.89 -13.79
N GLU A 16 -4.29 -6.70 -13.99
CA GLU A 16 -5.57 -6.28 -14.57
C GLU A 16 -6.20 -5.16 -13.73
N CYS A 17 -6.29 -5.34 -12.41
CA CYS A 17 -6.81 -4.30 -11.52
C CYS A 17 -5.97 -3.01 -11.57
N ALA A 18 -4.65 -3.10 -11.77
CA ALA A 18 -3.79 -1.93 -11.88
C ALA A 18 -4.00 -1.19 -13.22
N ASP A 19 -4.13 -1.92 -14.34
CA ASP A 19 -4.43 -1.34 -15.66
C ASP A 19 -5.79 -0.65 -15.68
N GLU A 20 -6.82 -1.29 -15.12
CA GLU A 20 -8.16 -0.70 -14.96
C GLU A 20 -8.13 0.63 -14.21
N LEU A 21 -7.46 0.65 -13.04
CA LEU A 21 -7.33 1.86 -12.23
C LEU A 21 -6.52 2.95 -12.95
N ALA A 22 -5.45 2.58 -13.65
CA ALA A 22 -4.63 3.52 -14.40
C ALA A 22 -5.41 4.18 -15.55
N ARG A 23 -6.22 3.39 -16.29
CA ARG A 23 -7.10 3.91 -17.35
C ARG A 23 -8.22 4.77 -16.79
N ALA A 24 -8.89 4.32 -15.72
CA ALA A 24 -9.97 5.07 -15.09
C ALA A 24 -9.50 6.44 -14.58
N ALA A 25 -8.28 6.51 -14.04
CA ALA A 25 -7.67 7.75 -13.59
C ALA A 25 -6.96 8.54 -14.70
N ARG A 26 -7.01 8.06 -15.95
CA ARG A 26 -6.36 8.66 -17.12
C ARG A 26 -4.89 8.98 -16.87
N VAL A 27 -4.18 8.04 -16.25
CA VAL A 27 -2.80 8.25 -15.77
C VAL A 27 -1.88 8.61 -16.93
N PHE A 28 -2.07 7.99 -18.10
CA PHE A 28 -1.21 8.16 -19.26
C PHE A 28 -1.41 9.50 -19.97
N GLU A 29 -2.53 10.18 -19.72
CA GLU A 29 -2.85 11.50 -20.28
C GLU A 29 -2.48 12.66 -19.34
N ARG A 30 -2.10 12.36 -18.09
CA ARG A 30 -1.76 13.40 -17.09
C ARG A 30 -0.36 13.96 -17.33
N PRO A 31 -0.16 15.29 -17.28
CA PRO A 31 1.17 15.89 -17.40
C PRO A 31 2.17 15.41 -16.34
N LEU A 32 1.69 15.04 -15.15
CA LEU A 32 2.51 14.54 -14.05
C LEU A 32 2.37 13.02 -13.82
N GLY A 33 1.70 12.32 -14.75
CA GLY A 33 1.42 10.89 -14.64
C GLY A 33 0.79 10.52 -13.29
N LEU A 34 1.49 9.63 -12.57
CA LEU A 34 1.09 9.12 -11.26
C LEU A 34 1.26 10.12 -10.11
N ALA A 35 2.03 11.19 -10.27
CA ALA A 35 2.30 12.11 -9.17
C ALA A 35 0.99 12.68 -8.61
N SER A 36 0.90 12.79 -7.29
CA SER A 36 -0.26 13.20 -6.47
C SER A 36 -1.46 12.25 -6.44
N VAL A 37 -1.57 11.28 -7.35
CA VAL A 37 -2.70 10.31 -7.38
C VAL A 37 -2.31 8.90 -7.04
N TRP A 38 -1.01 8.58 -7.10
CA TRP A 38 -0.51 7.24 -6.90
C TRP A 38 -0.93 6.65 -5.55
N GLY A 39 -0.86 7.44 -4.48
CA GLY A 39 -1.24 6.97 -3.15
C GLY A 39 -2.70 6.53 -3.06
N GLY A 40 -3.60 7.25 -3.74
CA GLY A 40 -5.03 6.88 -3.83
C GLY A 40 -5.23 5.61 -4.66
N LEU A 41 -4.57 5.51 -5.81
CA LEU A 41 -4.66 4.35 -6.69
C LEU A 41 -4.12 3.08 -6.04
N VAL A 42 -2.96 3.14 -5.37
CA VAL A 42 -2.39 1.98 -4.67
C VAL A 42 -3.27 1.54 -3.51
N ARG A 43 -3.85 2.49 -2.76
CA ARG A 43 -4.77 2.15 -1.66
C ARG A 43 -6.03 1.45 -2.18
N GLU A 44 -6.61 1.96 -3.26
CA GLU A 44 -7.78 1.34 -3.90
C GLU A 44 -7.44 -0.05 -4.44
N TRP A 45 -6.30 -0.19 -5.12
CA TRP A 45 -5.78 -1.46 -5.61
C TRP A 45 -5.61 -2.49 -4.49
N LEU A 46 -5.01 -2.11 -3.37
CA LEU A 46 -4.90 -2.97 -2.19
C LEU A 46 -6.27 -3.34 -1.60
N ASN A 47 -7.20 -2.40 -1.53
CA ASN A 47 -8.54 -2.63 -0.98
C ASN A 47 -9.38 -3.59 -1.83
N ARG A 48 -9.23 -3.55 -3.16
CA ARG A 48 -9.90 -4.45 -4.09
C ARG A 48 -9.35 -5.87 -4.02
N LEU A 49 -8.03 -6.02 -3.96
CA LEU A 49 -7.37 -7.31 -4.08
C LEU A 49 -7.15 -8.05 -2.76
N LEU A 50 -6.95 -7.32 -1.64
CA LEU A 50 -6.72 -7.98 -0.36
C LEU A 50 -8.04 -8.53 0.21
N PRO A 51 -8.11 -9.83 0.55
CA PRO A 51 -9.30 -10.41 1.16
C PRO A 51 -9.53 -9.84 2.56
N HIS A 52 -10.74 -10.04 3.10
CA HIS A 52 -11.13 -9.51 4.40
C HIS A 52 -10.19 -9.96 5.55
N ASP A 53 -9.70 -11.19 5.48
CA ASP A 53 -8.79 -11.86 6.43
C ASP A 53 -7.30 -11.64 6.12
N ALA A 54 -6.94 -10.72 5.19
CA ALA A 54 -5.55 -10.51 4.77
C ALA A 54 -4.58 -10.22 5.92
N HIS A 55 -5.03 -9.49 6.94
CA HIS A 55 -4.24 -9.19 8.13
C HIS A 55 -3.83 -10.47 8.89
N ALA A 56 -4.76 -11.41 9.07
CA ALA A 56 -4.48 -12.72 9.67
C ALA A 56 -3.59 -13.60 8.80
N ARG A 57 -3.75 -13.55 7.46
CA ARG A 57 -2.88 -14.30 6.53
C ARG A 57 -1.43 -13.81 6.53
N CYS A 58 -1.24 -12.51 6.79
CA CYS A 58 0.03 -11.83 6.83
C CYS A 58 0.69 -11.85 8.22
N ASP A 59 -0.06 -12.10 9.28
CA ASP A 59 0.42 -12.08 10.67
C ASP A 59 1.59 -13.05 10.87
N GLY A 60 2.72 -12.53 11.37
CA GLY A 60 3.98 -13.27 11.53
C GLY A 60 4.69 -13.71 10.24
N ARG A 61 4.04 -13.58 9.07
CA ARG A 61 4.56 -14.02 7.76
C ARG A 61 5.07 -12.87 6.91
N LEU A 62 4.44 -11.71 7.00
CA LEU A 62 4.84 -10.50 6.29
C LEU A 62 5.51 -9.53 7.27
N HIS A 63 6.72 -9.10 6.93
CA HIS A 63 7.45 -8.09 7.68
C HIS A 63 7.52 -6.79 6.88
N VAL A 64 6.89 -5.74 7.39
CA VAL A 64 6.83 -4.42 6.76
C VAL A 64 7.83 -3.49 7.46
N SER A 65 8.81 -2.97 6.69
CA SER A 65 9.76 -1.99 7.21
C SER A 65 9.20 -0.58 7.10
N LEU A 66 9.08 0.10 8.23
CA LEU A 66 8.64 1.49 8.35
C LEU A 66 9.81 2.35 8.83
N LEU A 67 9.88 3.59 8.35
CA LEU A 67 10.78 4.62 8.87
C LEU A 67 9.96 5.61 9.70
N GLU A 68 10.17 5.61 11.02
CA GLU A 68 9.64 6.65 11.90
C GLU A 68 10.39 7.95 11.60
N VAL A 69 9.70 8.97 11.08
CA VAL A 69 10.32 10.24 10.63
C VAL A 69 11.04 10.96 11.76
N LEU A 70 10.51 10.89 12.98
CA LEU A 70 11.14 11.39 14.20
C LEU A 70 11.05 10.26 15.23
N PRO A 71 12.16 9.64 15.66
CA PRO A 71 13.56 10.08 15.56
C PRO A 71 14.40 9.39 14.46
N TRP A 72 13.89 9.20 13.24
CA TRP A 72 14.60 8.49 12.14
C TRP A 72 14.93 7.03 12.45
N ARG A 73 13.97 6.31 13.04
CA ARG A 73 14.15 4.92 13.45
C ARG A 73 13.44 3.97 12.50
N ARG A 74 14.15 2.94 12.03
CA ARG A 74 13.50 1.83 11.32
C ARG A 74 12.78 0.92 12.31
N ARG A 75 11.55 0.59 12.00
CA ARG A 75 10.73 -0.39 12.73
C ARG A 75 10.26 -1.46 11.76
N LEU A 76 10.31 -2.71 12.20
CA LEU A 76 9.69 -3.82 11.50
C LEU A 76 8.34 -4.09 12.17
N VAL A 77 7.29 -4.19 11.36
CA VAL A 77 5.93 -4.56 11.80
C VAL A 77 5.58 -5.88 11.14
N CYS A 78 5.18 -6.87 11.93
CA CYS A 78 4.77 -8.19 11.45
C CYS A 78 3.42 -8.64 11.97
N ASP A 79 2.82 -7.85 12.85
CA ASP A 79 1.49 -8.02 13.42
C ASP A 79 0.52 -6.96 12.86
N PHE A 80 -0.72 -7.37 12.56
CA PHE A 80 -1.72 -6.47 11.98
C PHE A 80 -3.11 -6.69 12.61
N ALA A 81 -3.59 -5.70 13.39
CA ALA A 81 -4.88 -5.81 14.09
C ALA A 81 -6.11 -5.85 13.17
N SER A 82 -6.01 -5.42 11.91
CA SER A 82 -7.10 -5.45 10.93
C SER A 82 -6.59 -5.34 9.51
N ARG A 83 -7.45 -5.62 8.52
CA ARG A 83 -7.14 -5.39 7.09
C ARG A 83 -6.71 -3.95 6.83
N ALA A 84 -7.38 -2.98 7.45
CA ALA A 84 -7.04 -1.57 7.33
C ALA A 84 -5.65 -1.27 7.91
N ALA A 85 -5.30 -1.86 9.05
CA ALA A 85 -3.97 -1.70 9.66
C ALA A 85 -2.85 -2.28 8.76
N LEU A 86 -3.09 -3.42 8.12
CA LEU A 86 -2.19 -4.00 7.11
C LEU A 86 -2.02 -3.05 5.92
N VAL A 87 -3.12 -2.54 5.34
CA VAL A 87 -3.08 -1.60 4.22
C VAL A 87 -2.31 -0.34 4.62
N ASP A 88 -2.57 0.23 5.79
CA ASP A 88 -1.88 1.43 6.27
C ASP A 88 -0.38 1.19 6.50
N ALA A 89 0.01 0.03 7.01
CA ALA A 89 1.42 -0.35 7.13
C ALA A 89 2.10 -0.44 5.75
N VAL A 90 1.47 -1.12 4.80
CA VAL A 90 1.99 -1.24 3.42
C VAL A 90 2.11 0.14 2.77
N MET A 91 1.06 0.97 2.87
CA MET A 91 1.05 2.33 2.35
C MET A 91 2.13 3.21 2.97
N ALA A 92 2.37 3.07 4.28
CA ALA A 92 3.42 3.82 4.96
C ALA A 92 4.83 3.37 4.53
N SER A 93 5.03 2.09 4.23
CA SER A 93 6.32 1.56 3.77
C SER A 93 6.70 2.02 2.37
N LEU A 94 5.71 2.17 1.47
CA LEU A 94 5.91 2.59 0.09
C LEU A 94 5.81 4.11 -0.13
N HIS A 95 5.61 4.89 0.93
CA HIS A 95 5.38 6.33 0.82
C HIS A 95 6.62 7.09 0.34
N VAL A 96 6.54 7.62 -0.88
CA VAL A 96 7.50 8.57 -1.43
C VAL A 96 7.03 10.01 -1.12
N PRO A 97 7.81 10.80 -0.34
CA PRO A 97 7.44 12.17 0.04
C PRO A 97 7.06 13.02 -1.16
N PHE A 98 5.95 13.75 -1.04
CA PHE A 98 5.36 14.64 -2.05
C PHE A 98 4.88 13.98 -3.35
N PHE A 99 5.43 12.82 -3.74
CA PHE A 99 5.08 12.15 -4.98
C PHE A 99 3.75 11.39 -4.91
N MET A 100 3.49 10.70 -3.80
CA MET A 100 2.32 9.82 -3.67
C MET A 100 0.99 10.55 -3.63
N ASP A 101 0.87 11.51 -2.73
CA ASP A 101 -0.39 12.18 -2.36
C ASP A 101 -0.16 13.66 -1.96
N GLY A 102 1.01 14.21 -2.30
CA GLY A 102 1.41 15.56 -1.93
C GLY A 102 1.87 15.73 -0.46
N ARG A 103 1.85 14.67 0.37
CA ARG A 103 2.23 14.76 1.78
C ARG A 103 3.71 14.43 2.00
N PRO A 104 4.37 15.08 2.97
CA PRO A 104 5.75 14.79 3.32
C PRO A 104 5.91 13.41 3.98
N PHE A 105 4.86 12.88 4.62
CA PHE A 105 4.88 11.60 5.32
C PHE A 105 3.51 10.91 5.32
N ALA A 106 3.54 9.58 5.31
CA ALA A 106 2.37 8.75 5.58
C ALA A 106 2.16 8.58 7.10
N VAL A 107 0.91 8.42 7.51
CA VAL A 107 0.55 8.16 8.90
C VAL A 107 0.19 6.70 9.06
N HIS A 108 0.90 6.00 9.96
CA HIS A 108 0.56 4.67 10.43
C HIS A 108 0.31 4.73 11.93
N ARG A 109 -0.91 4.40 12.38
CA ARG A 109 -1.26 4.38 13.81
C ARG A 109 -0.86 3.05 14.42
N ARG A 110 -0.17 3.09 15.55
CA ARG A 110 0.14 1.89 16.34
C ARG A 110 -1.16 1.29 16.86
N ARG A 111 -1.48 0.05 16.48
CA ARG A 111 -2.30 -0.89 17.26
C ARG A 111 -2.26 -2.28 16.63
#